data_AF-L1P5U9-F1
#
_entry.id   AF-L1P5U9-F1
#
_cell.length_a   1.000
_cell.length_b   1.000
_cell.length_c   1.000
_cell.angle_alpha   90.00
_cell.angle_beta   90.00
_cell.angle_gamma   90.00
#
_symmetry.space_group_name_H-M   'P 1'
#
loop_
_entity.id
_entity.type
_entity.pdbx_description
1 polymer ?
#
loop_
_entity_poly.entity_id
_entity_poly.type
_entity_poly.pdbx_seq_one_letter_code
_entity_poly.pdbx_strand_id
1 'polypeptide(L)'
;MKQTLKNNLIVVSLYILAGFIFNGYLPYMLVVFLILSATVSYFLFRRKSKEETRKGLLLMHAPFLLILMVAALFLNNIRVVLPYLLFVPAVVYLVYCAIFSERKVLFFAGIIALSIISVVTYNEISGTNEIFDVSYYSRFITQK
;
A
#
# COMPACT_ATOMS: atom_id res chain seq x y z
N MET A 1 19.23 4.55 -13.55
CA MET A 1 18.15 3.79 -14.20
C MET A 1 17.96 2.37 -13.62
N LYS A 2 19.00 1.54 -13.55
CA LYS A 2 18.91 0.14 -13.04
C LYS A 2 18.34 0.01 -11.62
N GLN A 3 18.75 0.89 -10.69
CA GLN A 3 18.27 0.85 -9.30
C GLN A 3 16.80 1.29 -9.17
N THR A 4 16.40 2.32 -9.91
CA THR A 4 15.01 2.80 -9.94
C THR A 4 14.06 1.72 -10.46
N LEU A 5 14.44 1.05 -11.55
CA LEU A 5 13.67 -0.06 -12.11
C LEU A 5 13.50 -1.20 -11.10
N LYS A 6 14.59 -1.56 -10.39
CA LYS A 6 14.54 -2.57 -9.33
C LYS A 6 13.57 -2.18 -8.21
N ASN A 7 13.61 -0.93 -7.76
CA ASN A 7 12.72 -0.45 -6.70
C ASN A 7 11.24 -0.46 -7.14
N ASN A 8 10.96 -0.13 -8.40
CA ASN A 8 9.59 -0.21 -8.95
C ASN A 8 9.09 -1.65 -8.98
N LEU A 9 9.95 -2.58 -9.41
CA LEU A 9 9.64 -4.01 -9.44
C LEU A 9 9.28 -4.52 -8.05
N ILE A 10 9.99 -4.05 -7.00
CA ILE A 10 9.68 -4.38 -5.60
C ILE A 10 8.24 -3.99 -5.26
N VAL A 11 7.79 -2.76 -5.59
CA VAL A 11 6.42 -2.33 -5.29
C VAL A 11 5.39 -3.20 -6.00
N VAL A 12 5.64 -3.52 -7.28
CA VAL A 12 4.76 -4.42 -8.03
C VAL A 12 4.73 -5.81 -7.41
N SER A 13 5.88 -6.36 -7.00
CA SER A 13 5.95 -7.64 -6.31
C SER A 13 5.21 -7.63 -4.97
N LEU A 14 5.29 -6.54 -4.20
CA LEU A 14 4.53 -6.38 -2.96
C LEU A 14 3.02 -6.36 -3.20
N TYR A 15 2.58 -5.70 -4.28
CA TYR A 15 1.18 -5.69 -4.68
C TYR A 15 0.68 -7.10 -5.07
N ILE A 16 1.45 -7.81 -5.88
CA ILE A 16 1.14 -9.20 -6.27
C ILE A 16 1.11 -10.11 -5.04
N LEU A 17 2.07 -9.96 -4.12
CA LEU A 17 2.12 -10.73 -2.87
C LEU A 17 0.89 -10.46 -2.00
N ALA A 18 0.49 -9.19 -1.85
CA ALA A 18 -0.73 -8.84 -1.12
C ALA A 18 -1.97 -9.47 -1.77
N GLY A 19 -2.04 -9.46 -3.11
CA GLY A 19 -3.12 -10.10 -3.86
C GLY A 19 -3.15 -11.62 -3.72
N PHE A 20 -1.98 -12.27 -3.61
CA PHE A 20 -1.91 -13.70 -3.35
C PHE A 20 -2.43 -14.06 -1.96
N ILE A 21 -2.06 -13.29 -0.93
CA ILE A 21 -2.47 -13.55 0.46
C ILE A 21 -3.97 -13.25 0.67
N PHE A 22 -4.49 -12.18 0.04
CA PHE A 22 -5.87 -11.70 0.23
C PHE A 22 -6.68 -11.75 -1.07
N ASN A 23 -6.56 -12.87 -1.80
CA ASN A 23 -7.27 -13.04 -3.06
C ASN A 23 -8.79 -12.99 -2.84
N GLY A 24 -9.47 -12.07 -3.53
CA GLY A 24 -10.90 -11.83 -3.39
C GLY A 24 -11.30 -10.94 -2.21
N TYR A 25 -10.35 -10.43 -1.43
CA TYR A 25 -10.58 -9.56 -0.26
C TYR A 25 -9.85 -8.23 -0.43
N LEU A 26 -10.38 -7.40 -1.35
CA LEU A 26 -9.70 -6.21 -1.86
C LEU A 26 -9.35 -5.14 -0.80
N PRO A 27 -10.19 -4.87 0.22
CA PRO A 27 -9.83 -3.93 1.28
C PRO A 27 -8.62 -4.40 2.08
N TYR A 28 -8.53 -5.69 2.39
CA TYR A 28 -7.42 -6.27 3.16
C TYR A 28 -6.13 -6.38 2.34
N MET A 29 -6.27 -6.65 1.04
CA MET A 29 -5.16 -6.55 0.09
C MET A 29 -4.51 -5.16 0.13
N LEU A 30 -5.32 -4.08 0.15
CA LEU A 30 -4.81 -2.72 0.28
C LEU A 30 -4.03 -2.53 1.59
N VAL A 31 -4.59 -2.96 2.72
CA VAL A 31 -3.93 -2.84 4.03
C VAL A 31 -2.55 -3.46 4.03
N VAL A 32 -2.46 -4.71 3.59
CA VAL A 32 -1.22 -5.48 3.59
C VAL A 32 -0.22 -4.87 2.62
N PHE A 33 -0.68 -4.44 1.45
CA PHE A 33 0.16 -3.71 0.51
C PHE A 33 0.75 -2.43 1.14
N LEU A 34 -0.06 -1.62 1.81
CA LEU A 34 0.39 -0.37 2.46
C LEU A 34 1.43 -0.64 3.55
N ILE A 35 1.21 -1.66 4.41
CA ILE A 35 2.14 -2.01 5.49
C ILE A 35 3.46 -2.53 4.94
N LEU A 36 3.41 -3.43 3.93
CA LEU A 36 4.62 -3.96 3.30
C LEU A 36 5.40 -2.86 2.57
N SER A 37 4.69 -2.02 1.81
CA SER A 37 5.25 -0.88 1.09
C SER A 37 5.94 0.09 2.07
N ALA A 38 5.29 0.42 3.18
CA ALA A 38 5.87 1.26 4.22
C ALA A 38 7.16 0.69 4.80
N THR A 39 7.10 -0.61 5.16
CA THR A 39 8.22 -1.32 5.79
C THR A 39 9.43 -1.37 4.87
N VAL A 40 9.23 -1.82 3.62
CA VAL A 40 10.30 -1.95 2.64
C VAL A 40 10.88 -0.57 2.29
N SER A 41 10.03 0.42 2.07
CA SER A 41 10.46 1.80 1.82
C SER A 41 11.32 2.36 2.96
N TYR A 42 10.90 2.17 4.21
CA TYR A 42 11.68 2.58 5.37
C TYR A 42 13.08 1.94 5.36
N PHE A 43 13.18 0.62 5.21
CA PHE A 43 14.47 -0.08 5.24
C PHE A 43 15.39 0.29 4.08
N LEU A 44 14.84 0.50 2.89
CA LEU A 44 15.63 0.88 1.70
C LEU A 44 16.22 2.29 1.82
N PHE A 45 15.50 3.22 2.45
CA PHE A 45 15.87 4.64 2.46
C PHE A 45 16.34 5.19 3.81
N ARG A 46 16.23 4.45 4.93
CA ARG A 46 16.60 4.94 6.28
C ARG A 46 18.05 5.42 6.45
N ARG A 47 18.97 5.01 5.56
CA ARG A 47 20.39 5.42 5.58
C ARG A 47 20.75 6.41 4.47
N LYS A 48 19.76 6.89 3.70
CA LYS A 48 19.95 7.76 2.54
C LYS A 48 19.76 9.23 2.94
N SER A 49 20.30 10.14 2.14
CA SER A 49 20.14 11.58 2.36
C SER A 49 18.68 12.03 2.18
N LYS A 50 18.31 13.19 2.71
CA LYS A 50 16.94 13.75 2.56
C LYS A 50 16.50 13.84 1.10
N GLU A 51 17.39 14.29 0.23
CA GLU A 51 17.09 14.47 -1.18
C GLU A 51 16.96 13.13 -1.91
N GLU A 52 17.86 12.18 -1.64
CA GLU A 52 17.82 10.83 -2.20
C GLU A 52 16.55 10.09 -1.76
N THR A 53 16.18 10.19 -0.48
CA THR A 53 14.96 9.58 0.05
C THR A 53 13.71 10.17 -0.60
N ARG A 54 13.61 11.51 -0.70
CA ARG A 54 12.45 12.16 -1.31
C ARG A 54 12.27 11.72 -2.77
N LYS A 55 13.33 11.83 -3.58
CA LYS A 55 13.29 11.42 -4.99
C LYS A 55 13.07 9.92 -5.13
N GLY A 56 13.73 9.12 -4.30
CA GLY A 56 13.68 7.66 -4.34
C GLY A 56 12.31 7.09 -3.99
N LEU A 57 11.65 7.61 -2.95
CA LEU A 57 10.30 7.20 -2.57
C LEU A 57 9.27 7.52 -3.67
N LEU A 58 9.31 8.75 -4.21
CA LEU A 58 8.42 9.16 -5.30
C LEU A 58 8.62 8.28 -6.54
N LEU A 59 9.87 8.11 -6.97
CA LEU A 59 10.18 7.31 -8.16
C LEU A 59 9.85 5.84 -7.98
N MET A 60 9.91 5.30 -6.75
CA MET A 60 9.59 3.92 -6.45
C MET A 60 8.09 3.63 -6.59
N HIS A 61 7.21 4.59 -6.22
CA HIS A 61 5.75 4.34 -6.14
C HIS A 61 4.96 4.97 -7.30
N ALA A 62 5.42 6.10 -7.86
CA ALA A 62 4.69 6.79 -8.93
C ALA A 62 4.43 5.92 -10.18
N PRO A 63 5.38 5.10 -10.66
CA PRO A 63 5.13 4.23 -11.81
C PRO A 63 4.05 3.18 -11.54
N PHE A 64 4.04 2.61 -10.33
CA PHE A 64 3.00 1.67 -9.91
C PHE A 64 1.62 2.34 -9.89
N LEU A 65 1.50 3.53 -9.29
CA LEU A 65 0.23 4.27 -9.25
C LEU A 65 -0.25 4.67 -10.64
N LEU A 66 0.66 5.04 -11.54
CA LEU A 66 0.34 5.36 -12.92
C LEU A 66 -0.19 4.13 -13.66
N ILE A 67 0.45 2.97 -13.51
CA ILE A 67 -0.03 1.71 -14.10
C ILE A 67 -1.41 1.35 -13.54
N LEU A 68 -1.62 1.49 -12.23
CA LEU A 68 -2.92 1.20 -11.59
C LEU A 68 -4.02 2.10 -12.17
N MET A 69 -3.75 3.40 -12.27
CA MET A 69 -4.70 4.38 -12.82
C MET A 69 -5.05 4.06 -14.27
N VAL A 70 -4.05 3.80 -15.11
CA VAL A 70 -4.25 3.46 -16.52
C VAL A 70 -5.06 2.17 -16.66
N ALA A 71 -4.71 1.12 -15.91
CA ALA A 71 -5.45 -0.14 -15.90
C ALA A 71 -6.91 0.06 -15.46
N ALA A 72 -7.15 0.89 -14.45
CA ALA A 72 -8.50 1.19 -13.97
C ALA A 72 -9.37 1.87 -15.02
N LEU A 73 -8.79 2.77 -15.82
CA LEU A 73 -9.49 3.44 -16.92
C LEU A 73 -9.88 2.44 -18.01
N PHE A 74 -8.99 1.53 -18.38
CA PHE A 74 -9.28 0.49 -19.37
C PHE A 74 -10.33 -0.53 -18.89
N LEU A 75 -10.33 -0.86 -17.60
CA LEU A 75 -11.24 -1.84 -17.01
C LEU A 75 -12.54 -1.21 -16.46
N ASN A 76 -12.71 0.10 -16.60
CA ASN A 76 -13.81 0.88 -16.02
C ASN A 76 -14.04 0.59 -14.52
N ASN A 77 -12.95 0.39 -13.77
CA ASN A 77 -12.99 -0.02 -12.36
C ASN A 77 -12.22 0.96 -11.46
N ILE A 78 -12.45 2.26 -11.67
CA ILE A 78 -11.76 3.33 -10.96
C ILE A 78 -12.01 3.29 -9.44
N ARG A 79 -13.18 2.78 -9.01
CA ARG A 79 -13.55 2.68 -7.60
C ARG A 79 -12.63 1.76 -6.80
N VAL A 80 -12.13 0.68 -7.42
CA VAL A 80 -11.17 -0.27 -6.82
C VAL A 80 -9.77 0.37 -6.67
N VAL A 81 -9.41 1.29 -7.56
CA VAL A 81 -8.07 1.90 -7.64
C VAL A 81 -7.95 3.21 -6.87
N LEU A 82 -9.05 3.96 -6.74
CA LEU A 82 -9.07 5.25 -6.05
C LEU A 82 -8.50 5.20 -4.62
N PRO A 83 -8.80 4.16 -3.79
CA PRO A 83 -8.16 4.01 -2.48
C PRO A 83 -6.62 3.91 -2.55
N TYR A 84 -6.07 3.17 -3.51
CA TYR A 84 -4.61 3.09 -3.68
C TYR A 84 -4.00 4.45 -4.04
N LEU A 85 -4.68 5.23 -4.89
CA LEU A 85 -4.23 6.58 -5.27
C LEU A 85 -4.23 7.56 -4.09
N LEU A 86 -5.11 7.38 -3.09
CA LEU A 86 -5.18 8.21 -1.90
C LEU A 86 -4.19 7.79 -0.82
N PHE A 87 -4.17 6.51 -0.48
CA PHE A 87 -3.46 6.02 0.70
C PHE A 87 -1.97 5.77 0.45
N VAL A 88 -1.56 5.44 -0.78
CA VAL A 88 -0.14 5.21 -1.08
C VAL A 88 0.69 6.49 -0.92
N PRO A 89 0.31 7.66 -1.48
CA PRO A 89 1.04 8.90 -1.23
C PRO A 89 1.09 9.29 0.26
N ALA A 90 -0.01 9.08 0.99
CA ALA A 90 -0.07 9.36 2.43
C ALA A 90 0.92 8.48 3.22
N VAL A 91 0.96 7.18 2.95
CA VAL A 91 1.93 6.26 3.56
C VAL A 91 3.37 6.63 3.18
N VAL A 92 3.62 6.96 1.91
CA VAL A 92 4.94 7.42 1.46
C VAL A 92 5.40 8.65 2.24
N TYR A 93 4.50 9.61 2.45
CA TYR A 93 4.79 10.80 3.25
C TYR A 93 5.11 10.44 4.71
N LEU A 94 4.30 9.57 5.33
CA LEU A 94 4.55 9.12 6.70
C LEU A 94 5.87 8.37 6.84
N VAL A 95 6.26 7.55 5.86
CA VAL A 95 7.57 6.89 5.83
C VAL A 95 8.70 7.92 5.73
N TYR A 96 8.56 8.93 4.87
CA TYR A 96 9.54 10.02 4.79
C TYR A 96 9.72 10.70 6.15
N CYS A 97 8.62 11.02 6.84
CA CYS A 97 8.66 11.58 8.17
C CYS A 97 9.27 10.62 9.20
N ALA A 98 8.95 9.32 9.14
CA ALA A 98 9.51 8.29 10.02
C ALA A 98 11.03 8.11 9.86
N ILE A 99 11.57 8.38 8.67
CA ILE A 99 13.02 8.29 8.42
C ILE A 99 13.76 9.42 9.14
N PHE A 100 13.27 10.66 9.03
CA PHE A 100 14.00 11.87 9.45
C PHE A 100 13.54 12.48 10.77
N SER A 101 12.40 12.08 11.32
CA SER A 101 11.94 12.57 12.62
C SER A 101 12.55 11.78 13.78
N GLU A 102 12.67 12.42 14.94
CA GLU A 102 12.98 11.77 16.21
C GLU A 102 11.80 10.95 16.72
N ARG A 103 10.56 11.34 16.40
CA ARG A 103 9.32 10.68 16.84
C ARG A 103 8.86 9.57 15.89
N LYS A 104 9.79 8.70 15.47
CA LYS A 104 9.54 7.65 14.45
C LYS A 104 8.34 6.77 14.77
N VAL A 105 8.17 6.44 16.06
CA VAL A 105 7.06 5.61 16.55
C VAL A 105 5.70 6.22 16.23
N LEU A 106 5.54 7.54 16.33
CA LEU A 106 4.27 8.21 15.99
C LEU A 106 3.93 8.08 14.51
N PHE A 107 4.92 8.13 13.63
CA PHE A 107 4.69 7.96 12.19
C PHE A 107 4.34 6.51 11.84
N PHE A 108 4.94 5.52 12.53
CA PHE A 108 4.52 4.12 12.39
C PHE A 108 3.10 3.87 12.92
N ALA A 109 2.75 4.46 14.07
CA ALA A 109 1.37 4.43 14.57
C ALA A 109 0.40 5.08 13.58
N GLY A 110 0.81 6.19 12.95
CA GLY A 110 0.08 6.86 11.88
C GLY A 110 -0.13 5.94 10.67
N ILE A 111 0.89 5.19 10.24
CA ILE A 111 0.76 4.22 9.13
C ILE A 111 -0.26 3.13 9.47
N ILE A 112 -0.22 2.59 10.69
CA ILE A 112 -1.19 1.58 11.14
C ILE A 112 -2.61 2.16 11.16
N ALA A 113 -2.80 3.34 11.74
CA ALA A 113 -4.11 4.00 11.79
C ALA A 113 -4.65 4.27 10.38
N LEU A 114 -3.80 4.76 9.48
CA LEU A 114 -4.16 5.06 8.10
C LEU A 114 -4.51 3.79 7.30
N SER A 115 -3.82 2.69 7.57
CA SER A 115 -4.17 1.38 7.03
C SER A 115 -5.54 0.88 7.54
N ILE A 116 -5.90 1.11 8.80
CA ILE A 116 -7.24 0.74 9.30
C ILE A 116 -8.31 1.59 8.64
N ILE A 117 -8.09 2.91 8.56
CA ILE A 117 -9.02 3.85 7.90
C ILE A 117 -9.21 3.47 6.43
N SER A 118 -8.16 2.99 5.75
CA SER A 118 -8.25 2.64 4.34
C SER A 118 -9.23 1.50 4.06
N VAL A 119 -9.45 0.57 5.00
CA VAL A 119 -10.48 -0.48 4.86
C VAL A 119 -11.88 0.12 4.79
N VAL A 120 -12.19 1.04 5.69
CA VAL A 120 -13.52 1.68 5.75
C VAL A 120 -13.74 2.49 4.48
N THR A 121 -12.77 3.34 4.12
CA THR A 121 -12.82 4.15 2.91
C THR A 121 -12.88 3.30 1.64
N TYR A 122 -12.18 2.16 1.60
CA TYR A 122 -12.24 1.24 0.46
C TYR A 122 -13.67 0.73 0.24
N ASN A 123 -14.29 0.22 1.30
CA ASN A 123 -15.64 -0.34 1.25
C ASN A 123 -16.67 0.73 0.84
N GLU A 124 -16.58 1.95 1.38
CA GLU A 124 -17.44 3.07 0.99
C GLU A 124 -17.29 3.44 -0.49
N ILE A 125 -16.06 3.55 -1.00
CA ILE A 125 -15.80 3.95 -2.39
C ILE A 125 -16.18 2.85 -3.39
N SER A 126 -15.85 1.60 -3.06
CA SER A 126 -16.07 0.45 -3.96
C SER A 126 -17.49 -0.09 -3.90
N GLY A 127 -18.26 0.21 -2.85
CA GLY A 127 -19.59 -0.34 -2.63
C GLY A 127 -19.57 -1.80 -2.15
N THR A 128 -18.43 -2.29 -1.68
CA THR A 128 -18.30 -3.62 -1.07
C THR A 128 -18.61 -3.54 0.43
N ASN A 129 -19.37 -4.50 0.96
CA ASN A 129 -19.63 -4.63 2.40
C ASN A 129 -18.80 -5.77 3.02
N GLU A 130 -17.48 -5.78 2.77
CA GLU A 130 -16.57 -6.82 3.32
C GLU A 130 -16.01 -6.46 4.71
N ILE A 131 -16.65 -5.51 5.39
CA ILE A 131 -16.26 -5.07 6.74
C ILE A 131 -16.46 -6.24 7.71
N PHE A 132 -15.35 -6.85 8.15
CA PHE A 132 -15.32 -7.94 9.13
C PHE A 132 -16.17 -9.18 8.77
N ASP A 133 -16.15 -9.64 7.52
CA ASP A 133 -16.76 -10.93 7.22
C ASP A 133 -15.92 -12.09 7.82
N VAL A 134 -16.40 -12.61 8.94
CA VAL A 134 -15.81 -13.73 9.70
C VAL A 134 -15.69 -15.00 8.83
N SER A 135 -16.44 -15.05 7.71
CA SER A 135 -16.37 -16.12 6.71
C SER A 135 -14.97 -16.34 6.11
N TYR A 136 -14.10 -15.32 6.14
CA TYR A 136 -12.70 -15.46 5.73
C TYR A 136 -11.94 -16.47 6.60
N TYR A 137 -12.03 -16.33 7.93
CA TYR A 137 -11.38 -17.24 8.86
C TYR A 137 -12.05 -18.60 8.86
N SER A 138 -13.37 -18.67 8.69
CA SER A 138 -14.07 -19.95 8.64
C SER A 138 -13.58 -20.80 7.45
N ARG A 139 -13.30 -20.20 6.28
CA ARG A 139 -12.82 -20.93 5.10
C ARG A 139 -11.45 -21.61 5.32
N PHE A 140 -10.58 -21.02 6.14
CA PHE A 140 -9.30 -21.64 6.53
C PHE A 140 -9.45 -22.65 7.68
N ILE A 141 -10.50 -22.55 8.50
CA ILE A 141 -10.77 -23.47 9.62
C ILE A 141 -11.54 -24.71 9.16
N THR A 142 -12.45 -24.59 8.18
CA THR A 142 -13.29 -25.71 7.69
C THR A 142 -12.62 -26.57 6.62
N GLN A 143 -11.40 -26.28 6.20
CA GLN A 143 -10.61 -27.15 5.31
C GLN A 143 -9.78 -28.22 6.07
N LYS A 144 -10.25 -28.65 7.25
CA LYS A 144 -9.66 -29.77 7.99
C LYS A 144 -10.37 -31.08 7.67
#